data_AF-A0A511RH77-F1
#
_entry.id   AF-A0A511RH77-F1
#
_cell.length_a   1.000
_cell.length_b   1.000
_cell.length_c   1.000
_cell.angle_alpha   90.00
_cell.angle_beta   90.00
_cell.angle_gamma   90.00
#
_symmetry.space_group_name_H-M   'P 1'
#
loop_
_entity.id
_entity.type
_entity.pdbx_description
1 polymer ?
#
loop_
_entity_poly.entity_id
_entity_poly.type
_entity_poly.pdbx_seq_one_letter_code
_entity_poly.pdbx_strand_id
1 'polypeptide(L)'
;MDKSARKEPFPGAYYAGLFITLALLLLMIVIASALPPGPGGAFFAFVLGLTVNPKYTPWFALVGLLGAVLGFAANEPMVAWGGAALVVSQALVYLWHRRGS
;
A
#
# COMPACT_ATOMS: atom_id res chain seq x y z
N MET A 1 27.46 -17.05 -25.09
CA MET A 1 26.48 -16.59 -24.09
C MET A 1 27.13 -16.72 -22.74
N ASP A 2 27.42 -15.56 -22.13
CA ASP A 2 28.18 -15.45 -20.89
C ASP A 2 27.47 -16.18 -19.75
N LYS A 3 28.15 -17.15 -19.14
CA LYS A 3 27.65 -18.00 -18.05
C LYS A 3 28.02 -17.38 -16.70
N SER A 4 27.73 -16.10 -16.50
CA SER A 4 27.53 -15.59 -15.14
C SER A 4 26.20 -16.16 -14.64
N ALA A 5 26.19 -17.48 -14.38
CA ALA A 5 25.14 -18.14 -13.63
C ALA A 5 24.94 -17.29 -12.38
N ARG A 6 23.82 -16.56 -12.32
CA ARG A 6 23.51 -15.57 -11.29
C ARG A 6 23.55 -16.33 -9.97
N LYS A 7 24.71 -16.26 -9.31
CA LYS A 7 25.02 -16.96 -8.07
C LYS A 7 23.95 -16.55 -7.07
N GLU A 8 23.32 -17.52 -6.43
CA GLU A 8 22.35 -17.23 -5.39
C GLU A 8 22.97 -16.25 -4.38
N PRO A 9 22.26 -15.17 -3.98
CA PRO A 9 22.78 -14.20 -3.01
C PRO A 9 23.28 -14.86 -1.72
N PHE A 10 22.64 -15.98 -1.35
CA PHE A 10 23.02 -16.91 -0.31
C PHE A 10 22.38 -18.28 -0.63
N PRO A 11 22.90 -19.41 -0.08
CA PRO A 11 22.34 -20.73 -0.35
C PRO A 11 20.85 -20.80 0.01
N GLY A 12 20.01 -21.20 -0.95
CA GLY A 12 18.56 -21.33 -0.74
C GLY A 12 17.78 -20.03 -0.85
N ALA A 13 18.40 -18.95 -1.36
CA ALA A 13 17.74 -17.65 -1.51
C ALA A 13 16.44 -17.71 -2.33
N TYR A 14 16.37 -18.56 -3.36
CA TYR A 14 15.14 -18.72 -4.15
C TYR A 14 14.00 -19.36 -3.35
N TYR A 15 14.30 -20.35 -2.51
CA TYR A 15 13.29 -20.99 -1.65
C TYR A 15 12.85 -20.06 -0.53
N ALA A 16 13.78 -19.30 0.06
CA ALA A 16 13.44 -18.27 1.04
C ALA A 16 12.54 -17.18 0.41
N GLY A 17 12.89 -16.69 -0.78
CA GLY A 17 12.07 -15.72 -1.51
C GLY A 17 10.69 -16.26 -1.88
N LEU A 18 10.61 -17.52 -2.32
CA LEU A 18 9.33 -18.19 -2.59
C LEU A 18 8.48 -18.29 -1.33
N PHE A 19 9.06 -18.74 -0.21
CA PHE A 19 8.37 -18.87 1.06
C PHE A 19 7.83 -17.52 1.55
N ILE A 20 8.65 -16.46 1.51
CA ILE A 20 8.22 -15.10 1.87
C ILE A 20 7.08 -14.65 0.97
N THR A 21 7.18 -14.88 -0.34
CA THR A 21 6.13 -14.51 -1.30
C THR A 21 4.82 -15.22 -1.00
N LEU A 22 4.86 -16.53 -0.76
CA LEU A 22 3.68 -17.33 -0.42
C LEU A 22 3.09 -16.89 0.92
N ALA A 23 3.91 -16.63 1.92
CA ALA A 23 3.46 -16.15 3.23
C ALA A 23 2.77 -14.78 3.12
N LEU A 24 3.37 -13.83 2.38
CA LEU A 24 2.77 -12.52 2.13
C LEU A 24 1.46 -12.63 1.34
N LEU A 25 1.41 -13.50 0.33
CA LEU A 25 0.19 -13.76 -0.44
C LEU A 25 -0.93 -14.30 0.46
N LEU A 26 -0.64 -15.31 1.29
CA LEU A 26 -1.61 -15.87 2.22
C LEU A 26 -2.07 -14.84 3.24
N LEU A 27 -1.14 -14.03 3.78
CA LEU A 27 -1.48 -12.93 4.67
C LEU A 27 -2.45 -11.94 4.02
N MET A 28 -2.21 -11.56 2.76
CA MET A 28 -3.11 -10.69 2.01
C MET A 28 -4.49 -11.31 1.81
N ILE A 29 -4.56 -12.60 1.49
CA ILE A 29 -5.83 -13.31 1.34
C ILE A 29 -6.62 -13.32 2.65
N VAL A 30 -5.95 -13.58 3.78
CA VAL A 30 -6.58 -13.59 5.10
C VAL A 30 -7.11 -12.20 5.48
N ILE A 31 -6.32 -11.15 5.26
CA ILE A 31 -6.75 -9.77 5.54
C ILE A 31 -7.93 -9.39 4.65
N ALA A 32 -7.87 -9.70 3.35
CA ALA A 32 -8.92 -9.40 2.40
C ALA A 32 -10.21 -10.18 2.65
N SER A 33 -10.13 -11.42 3.16
CA SER A 33 -11.31 -12.24 3.45
C SER A 33 -11.96 -11.92 4.81
N ALA A 34 -11.18 -11.40 5.77
CA ALA A 34 -11.68 -11.07 7.10
C ALA A 34 -12.24 -9.64 7.20
N LEU A 35 -11.79 -8.70 6.37
CA LEU A 35 -12.24 -7.31 6.42
C LEU A 35 -13.40 -7.04 5.45
N PRO A 36 -14.44 -6.31 5.89
CA PRO A 36 -15.42 -5.77 4.98
C PRO A 36 -14.76 -4.84 3.93
N PRO A 37 -15.39 -4.62 2.76
CA PRO A 37 -14.78 -3.90 1.64
C PRO A 37 -14.25 -2.51 1.98
N GLY A 38 -14.96 -1.76 2.84
CA GLY A 38 -14.55 -0.43 3.28
C GLY A 38 -13.25 -0.43 4.10
N PRO A 39 -13.23 -1.09 5.29
CA PRO A 39 -12.02 -1.26 6.09
C PRO A 39 -10.84 -1.86 5.32
N GLY A 40 -11.09 -2.83 4.42
CA GLY A 40 -10.05 -3.43 3.58
C GLY A 40 -9.41 -2.40 2.65
N GLY A 41 -10.23 -1.64 1.92
CA GLY A 41 -9.76 -0.54 1.07
C GLY A 41 -8.99 0.53 1.85
N ALA A 42 -9.46 0.89 3.04
CA ALA A 42 -8.78 1.84 3.93
C ALA A 42 -7.39 1.36 4.34
N PHE A 43 -7.28 0.11 4.81
CA PHE A 43 -6.04 -0.47 5.30
C PHE A 43 -4.96 -0.47 4.22
N PHE A 44 -5.29 -0.97 3.02
CA PHE A 44 -4.34 -1.04 1.92
C PHE A 44 -3.93 0.35 1.43
N ALA A 45 -4.89 1.25 1.25
CA ALA A 45 -4.59 2.61 0.81
C ALA A 45 -3.74 3.38 1.83
N PHE A 46 -3.96 3.14 3.13
CA PHE A 46 -3.16 3.73 4.20
C PHE A 46 -1.72 3.22 4.17
N VAL A 47 -1.53 1.89 4.21
CA VAL A 47 -0.20 1.26 4.28
C VAL A 47 0.61 1.59 3.02
N LEU A 48 0.01 1.48 1.83
CA LEU A 48 0.67 1.85 0.58
C LEU A 48 0.94 3.36 0.53
N GLY A 49 0.00 4.18 1.02
CA GLY A 49 0.15 5.63 1.09
C GLY A 49 1.34 6.09 1.94
N LEU A 50 1.69 5.35 3.00
CA LEU A 50 2.89 5.64 3.81
C LEU A 50 4.22 5.42 3.06
N THR A 51 4.21 4.66 1.96
CA THR A 51 5.40 4.40 1.14
C THR A 51 5.66 5.45 0.06
N VAL A 52 4.73 6.41 -0.09
CA VAL A 52 4.82 7.48 -1.09
C VAL A 52 5.95 8.45 -0.73
N ASN A 53 6.71 8.86 -1.75
CA ASN A 53 7.73 9.89 -1.58
C ASN A 53 7.10 11.23 -1.18
N PRO A 54 7.62 11.94 -0.14
CA PRO A 54 7.08 13.21 0.35
C PRO A 54 6.83 14.28 -0.73
N LYS A 55 7.63 14.26 -1.81
CA LYS A 55 7.47 15.17 -2.95
C LYS A 55 6.10 15.03 -3.64
N TYR A 56 5.50 13.85 -3.63
CA TYR A 56 4.23 13.56 -4.31
C TYR A 56 3.02 13.53 -3.38
N THR A 57 3.24 13.68 -2.08
CA THR A 57 2.20 13.72 -1.05
C THR A 57 1.00 14.63 -1.37
N PRO A 58 1.16 15.88 -1.88
CA PRO A 58 0.00 16.70 -2.22
C PRO A 58 -0.85 16.12 -3.36
N TRP A 59 -0.22 15.46 -4.33
CA TRP A 59 -0.93 14.82 -5.45
C TRP A 59 -1.70 13.58 -4.99
N PHE A 60 -1.09 12.74 -4.15
CA PHE A 60 -1.76 11.58 -3.58
C PHE A 60 -2.88 11.98 -2.62
N ALA A 61 -2.74 13.09 -1.89
CA ALA A 61 -3.81 13.63 -1.06
C ALA A 61 -5.00 14.09 -1.93
N LEU A 62 -4.74 14.74 -3.07
CA LEU A 62 -5.77 15.16 -4.00
C LEU A 62 -6.51 13.96 -4.62
N VAL A 63 -5.78 12.93 -5.06
CA VAL A 63 -6.37 11.69 -5.57
C VAL A 63 -7.18 10.98 -4.47
N GLY A 64 -6.68 10.95 -3.24
CA GLY A 64 -7.41 10.38 -2.10
C GLY A 64 -8.70 11.13 -1.82
N LEU A 65 -8.68 12.47 -1.87
CA LEU A 65 -9.85 13.30 -1.69
C LEU A 65 -10.90 13.06 -2.78
N LEU A 66 -10.47 13.04 -4.05
CA LEU A 66 -11.35 12.74 -5.18
C LEU A 66 -11.92 11.32 -5.07
N GLY A 67 -11.09 10.34 -4.74
CA GLY A 67 -11.52 8.95 -4.52
C GLY A 67 -12.52 8.82 -3.38
N ALA A 68 -12.33 9.56 -2.28
CA ALA A 68 -13.28 9.58 -1.18
C ALA A 68 -14.63 10.14 -1.62
N VAL A 69 -14.63 11.33 -2.24
CA VAL A 69 -15.85 12.01 -2.69
C VAL A 69 -16.61 11.17 -3.73
N LEU A 70 -15.90 10.69 -4.76
CA LEU A 70 -16.50 9.88 -5.81
C LEU A 70 -16.96 8.51 -5.28
N GLY A 71 -16.18 7.90 -4.37
CA GLY A 71 -16.54 6.63 -3.75
C GLY A 71 -17.81 6.73 -2.89
N PHE A 72 -17.94 7.78 -2.08
CA PHE A 72 -19.17 8.01 -1.31
C PHE A 72 -20.35 8.36 -2.23
N ALA A 73 -20.13 9.16 -3.28
CA ALA A 73 -21.17 9.49 -4.25
C ALA A 73 -21.67 8.25 -5.04
N ALA A 74 -20.78 7.31 -5.35
CA ALA A 74 -21.09 6.09 -6.08
C ALA A 74 -21.53 4.91 -5.18
N ASN A 75 -21.59 5.09 -3.85
CA ASN A 75 -21.79 4.01 -2.88
C ASN A 75 -20.77 2.86 -2.99
N GLU A 76 -19.53 3.19 -3.33
CA GLU A 76 -18.40 2.25 -3.43
C GLU A 76 -17.54 2.32 -2.15
N PRO A 77 -17.84 1.51 -1.12
CA PRO A 77 -17.21 1.63 0.20
C PRO A 77 -15.69 1.45 0.15
N MET A 78 -15.20 0.55 -0.71
CA MET A 78 -13.77 0.30 -0.84
C MET A 78 -13.00 1.52 -1.34
N VAL A 79 -13.57 2.23 -2.33
CA VAL A 79 -12.96 3.44 -2.93
C VAL A 79 -13.12 4.63 -1.98
N ALA A 80 -14.28 4.77 -1.34
CA ALA A 80 -14.58 5.85 -0.40
C ALA A 80 -13.61 5.85 0.79
N TRP A 81 -13.55 4.71 1.48
CA TRP A 81 -12.69 4.53 2.66
C TRP A 81 -11.21 4.44 2.28
N GLY A 82 -10.88 3.87 1.12
CA GLY A 82 -9.53 3.89 0.57
C GLY A 82 -9.04 5.32 0.30
N GLY A 83 -9.85 6.16 -0.34
CA GLY A 83 -9.53 7.56 -0.58
C GLY A 83 -9.33 8.36 0.71
N ALA A 84 -10.23 8.18 1.69
CA ALA A 84 -10.11 8.83 2.99
C ALA A 84 -8.81 8.43 3.71
N ALA A 85 -8.51 7.13 3.74
CA ALA A 85 -7.30 6.60 4.36
C ALA A 85 -6.02 7.07 3.65
N LEU A 86 -6.07 7.22 2.32
CA LEU A 86 -4.97 7.79 1.55
C LEU A 86 -4.69 9.23 1.97
N VAL A 87 -5.72 10.08 2.11
CA VAL A 87 -5.56 11.47 2.60
C VAL A 87 -4.90 11.49 3.98
N VAL A 88 -5.35 10.64 4.90
CA VAL A 88 -4.77 10.53 6.26
C VAL A 88 -3.30 10.12 6.19
N SER A 89 -2.95 9.11 5.37
CA SER A 89 -1.56 8.70 5.20
C SER A 89 -0.68 9.84 4.69
N GLN A 90 -1.17 10.61 3.73
CA GLN A 90 -0.43 11.73 3.15
C GLN A 90 -0.23 12.86 4.16
N ALA A 91 -1.23 13.13 5.02
CA ALA A 91 -1.08 14.07 6.13
C ALA A 91 0.01 13.63 7.12
N LEU A 92 0.10 12.34 7.43
CA LEU A 92 1.16 11.79 8.29
C LEU A 92 2.54 11.88 7.63
N VAL A 93 2.67 11.49 6.37
CA VAL A 93 3.93 11.59 5.61
C VAL A 93 4.42 13.04 5.58
N TYR A 94 3.51 13.98 5.31
CA TYR A 94 3.83 15.41 5.32
C TYR A 94 4.28 15.90 6.71
N LEU A 95 3.56 15.50 7.77
CA LEU A 95 3.91 15.87 9.15
C LEU A 95 5.28 15.32 9.56
N TRP A 96 5.56 14.06 9.24
CA TRP A 96 6.85 13.43 9.54
C TRP A 96 7.98 14.08 8.78
N HIS A 97 7.79 14.36 7.49
CA HIS A 97 8.79 15.06 6.69
C HIS A 97 9.12 16.44 7.28
N ARG A 98 8.10 17.18 7.75
CA ARG A 98 8.28 18.51 8.33
C ARG A 98 8.94 18.52 9.71
N ARG A 99 8.83 17.43 10.50
CA ARG A 99 9.49 17.30 11.81
C ARG A 99 10.95 16.83 11.73
N GLY A 100 11.34 16.21 10.61
CA GLY A 100 12.70 15.72 10.37
C GLY A 100 13.61 16.69 9.61
N SER A 101 13.10 17.88 9.24
CA SER A 101 13.84 19.00 8.64
C SER A 101 14.12 20.09 9.67
#